data_AF-A0A314ZAK1-F1
#
_entry.id   AF-A0A314ZAK1-F1
#
_cell.length_a   1.000
_cell.length_b   1.000
_cell.length_c   1.000
_cell.angle_alpha   90.00
_cell.angle_beta   90.00
_cell.angle_gamma   90.00
#
_symmetry.space_group_name_H-M   'P 1'
#
loop_
_entity.id
_entity.type
_entity.pdbx_description
1 polymer ?
#
loop_
_entity_poly.entity_id
_entity_poly.type
_entity_poly.pdbx_seq_one_letter_code
_entity_poly.pdbx_strand_id
1 'polypeptide(L)'
;MRTQVEERFSEFFEKWVCQLEQLQQQLLKLSEETLQTEAELQALVSKVTNLHKEYYTVKWAAAREDVLAFFCPVWSSPLENAYNWVTGWKPSMLFQLIGSLRKTRLAQDIEGCFGCAEPIAVCGVLGCYLHGSDQAKAMGEEKM
;
A
#
# COMPACT_ATOMS: atom_id res chain seq x y z
N MET A 1 -19.33 8.17 8.73
CA MET A 1 -18.62 8.77 9.88
C MET A 1 -17.16 8.63 9.55
N ARG A 2 -16.42 9.72 9.37
CA ARG A 2 -14.98 9.63 9.07
C ARG A 2 -14.26 9.08 10.29
N THR A 3 -13.36 8.14 10.10
CA THR A 3 -12.55 7.60 11.20
C THR A 3 -11.33 8.49 11.43
N GLN A 4 -10.80 8.50 12.66
CA GLN A 4 -9.61 9.28 12.97
C GLN A 4 -8.40 8.85 12.12
N VAL A 5 -8.32 7.56 11.78
CA VAL A 5 -7.28 7.00 10.89
C VAL A 5 -7.42 7.58 9.48
N GLU A 6 -8.64 7.64 8.95
CA GLU A 6 -8.94 8.21 7.64
C GLU A 6 -8.56 9.70 7.54
N GLU A 7 -8.85 10.51 8.55
CA GLU A 7 -8.50 11.94 8.54
C GLU A 7 -6.98 12.16 8.57
N ARG A 8 -6.27 11.48 9.48
CA ARG A 8 -4.81 11.56 9.57
C ARG A 8 -4.13 11.10 8.29
N PHE A 9 -4.61 10.00 7.70
CA PHE A 9 -4.04 9.48 6.46
C PHE A 9 -4.34 10.40 5.28
N SER A 10 -5.52 11.04 5.24
CA SER A 10 -5.87 12.02 4.21
C SER A 10 -4.88 13.20 4.21
N GLU A 11 -4.61 13.78 5.38
CA GLU A 11 -3.65 14.89 5.52
C GLU A 11 -2.23 14.49 5.11
N PHE A 12 -1.83 13.27 5.44
CA PHE A 12 -0.55 12.71 4.99
C PHE A 12 -0.54 12.53 3.46
N PHE A 13 -1.59 11.96 2.89
CA PHE A 13 -1.72 11.66 1.48
C PHE A 13 -1.64 12.94 0.63
N GLU A 14 -2.33 14.01 1.03
CA GLU A 14 -2.27 15.29 0.32
C GLU A 14 -0.84 15.84 0.26
N LYS A 15 -0.10 15.81 1.38
CA LYS A 15 1.30 16.24 1.42
C LYS A 15 2.19 15.36 0.54
N TRP A 16 1.96 14.05 0.59
CA TRP A 16 2.71 13.08 -0.20
C TRP A 16 2.47 13.28 -1.71
N VAL A 17 1.24 13.57 -2.13
CA VAL A 17 0.91 13.89 -3.54
C VAL A 17 1.67 15.14 -3.99
N CYS A 18 1.69 16.21 -3.20
CA CYS A 18 2.45 17.41 -3.54
C CYS A 18 3.96 17.13 -3.73
N GLN A 19 4.55 16.28 -2.88
CA GLN A 19 5.95 15.87 -3.03
C GLN A 19 6.17 15.03 -4.29
N LEU A 20 5.24 14.13 -4.62
CA LEU A 20 5.30 13.32 -5.81
C LEU A 20 5.24 14.18 -7.08
N GLU A 21 4.35 15.17 -7.12
CA GLU A 21 4.23 16.11 -8.24
C GLU A 21 5.51 16.93 -8.45
N GLN A 22 6.11 17.43 -7.37
CA GLN A 22 7.40 18.12 -7.43
C GLN A 22 8.50 17.22 -8.02
N LEU A 23 8.55 15.96 -7.58
CA LEU A 23 9.53 14.99 -8.04
C LEU A 23 9.29 14.59 -9.50
N GLN A 24 8.03 14.48 -9.92
CA GLN A 24 7.65 14.25 -11.32
C GLN A 24 8.10 15.41 -12.20
N GLN A 25 7.90 16.65 -11.78
CA GLN A 25 8.39 17.82 -12.51
C GLN A 25 9.92 17.83 -12.65
N GLN A 26 10.64 17.38 -11.62
CA GLN A 26 12.09 17.22 -11.69
C GLN A 26 12.49 16.15 -12.71
N LEU A 27 11.82 14.99 -12.70
CA LEU A 27 12.06 13.92 -13.69
C LEU A 27 11.79 14.38 -15.12
N LEU A 28 10.71 15.15 -15.36
CA LEU A 28 10.39 15.66 -16.69
C LEU A 28 11.43 16.64 -17.20
N LYS A 29 11.87 17.59 -16.36
CA LYS A 29 12.94 18.54 -16.73
C LYS A 29 14.24 17.82 -17.10
N LEU A 30 14.60 16.82 -16.30
CA LEU A 30 15.78 16.01 -16.54
C LEU A 30 15.64 15.17 -17.82
N SER A 31 14.44 14.74 -18.21
CA SER A 31 14.27 14.06 -19.49
C SER A 31 14.60 14.94 -20.70
N GLU A 32 14.54 16.27 -20.57
CA GLU A 32 14.83 17.23 -21.64
C GLU A 32 16.31 17.64 -21.70
N GLU A 33 17.04 17.51 -20.58
CA GLU A 33 18.45 17.90 -20.45
C GLU A 33 19.40 16.76 -20.85
N THR A 34 20.15 16.93 -21.95
CA THR A 34 20.95 15.86 -22.58
C THR A 34 22.28 15.53 -21.86
N LEU A 35 22.66 16.29 -20.82
CA LEU A 35 23.94 16.15 -20.12
C LEU A 35 23.74 16.01 -18.61
N GLN A 36 23.38 14.81 -18.16
CA GLN A 36 23.28 14.50 -16.74
C GLN A 36 24.38 13.56 -16.26
N THR A 37 24.81 13.80 -15.03
CA THR A 37 25.74 12.90 -14.36
C THR A 37 24.96 11.70 -13.85
N GLU A 38 25.48 10.49 -14.01
CA GLU A 38 24.87 9.26 -13.47
C GLU A 38 24.51 9.37 -11.98
N ALA A 39 25.33 10.08 -11.21
CA ALA A 39 25.11 10.36 -9.79
C ALA A 39 23.80 11.13 -9.51
N GLU A 40 23.44 12.09 -10.38
CA GLU A 40 22.21 12.89 -10.23
C GLU A 40 20.96 12.03 -10.50
N LEU A 41 21.05 11.18 -11.53
CA LEU A 41 20.00 10.21 -11.85
C LEU A 41 19.80 9.20 -10.71
N GLN A 42 20.88 8.63 -10.18
CA GLN A 42 20.80 7.70 -9.05
C GLN A 42 20.22 8.35 -7.79
N ALA A 43 20.63 9.60 -7.48
CA ALA A 43 20.08 10.34 -6.35
C ALA A 43 18.57 10.57 -6.50
N LEU A 44 18.09 10.84 -7.72
CA LEU A 44 16.69 11.05 -8.00
C LEU A 44 15.87 9.75 -7.92
N VAL A 45 16.35 8.66 -8.50
CA VAL A 45 15.73 7.33 -8.37
C VAL A 45 15.64 6.94 -6.90
N SER A 46 16.68 7.23 -6.11
CA SER A 46 16.69 6.99 -4.67
C SER A 46 15.63 7.82 -3.95
N LYS A 47 15.46 9.10 -4.31
CA LYS A 47 14.38 9.96 -3.77
C LYS A 47 13.00 9.40 -4.09
N VAL A 48 12.73 9.03 -5.35
CA VAL A 48 11.43 8.45 -5.77
C VAL A 48 11.15 7.17 -4.99
N THR A 49 12.14 6.30 -4.88
CA THR A 49 12.02 5.03 -4.18
C THR A 49 11.74 5.25 -2.70
N ASN A 50 12.44 6.18 -2.05
CA ASN A 50 12.23 6.50 -0.64
C ASN A 50 10.85 7.12 -0.39
N LEU A 51 10.39 8.02 -1.27
CA LEU A 51 9.05 8.61 -1.17
C LEU A 51 7.94 7.55 -1.25
N HIS A 52 8.11 6.53 -2.10
CA HIS A 52 7.18 5.39 -2.17
C HIS A 52 7.28 4.47 -0.95
N LYS A 53 8.50 4.22 -0.44
CA LYS A 53 8.71 3.45 0.79
C LYS A 53 7.99 4.09 1.98
N GLU A 54 8.09 5.40 2.12
CA GLU A 54 7.43 6.17 3.17
C GLU A 54 5.90 6.02 3.07
N TYR A 55 5.34 6.19 1.87
CA TYR A 55 3.91 6.01 1.63
C TYR A 55 3.40 4.64 2.11
N TYR A 56 4.07 3.57 1.68
CA TYR A 56 3.65 2.22 2.07
C TYR A 56 3.83 1.99 3.56
N THR A 57 4.90 2.49 4.17
CA THR A 57 5.13 2.36 5.62
C THR A 57 4.00 3.00 6.42
N VAL A 58 3.62 4.24 6.09
CA VAL A 58 2.53 4.95 6.77
C VAL A 58 1.18 4.31 6.48
N LYS A 59 0.93 3.91 5.23
CA LYS A 59 -0.31 3.21 4.83
C LYS A 59 -0.50 1.90 5.58
N TRP A 60 0.57 1.12 5.71
CA TRP A 60 0.52 -0.15 6.44
C TRP A 60 0.29 0.05 7.93
N ALA A 61 0.91 1.05 8.55
CA ALA A 61 0.66 1.39 9.95
C ALA A 61 -0.82 1.76 10.16
N ALA A 62 -1.37 2.64 9.33
CA ALA A 62 -2.76 3.06 9.41
C ALA A 62 -3.75 1.92 9.12
N ALA A 63 -3.47 1.06 8.13
CA ALA A 63 -4.32 -0.08 7.80
C ALA A 63 -4.34 -1.15 8.91
N ARG A 64 -3.30 -1.24 9.74
CA ARG A 64 -3.29 -2.10 10.93
C ARG A 64 -4.22 -1.59 12.03
N GLU A 65 -4.46 -0.28 12.09
CA GLU A 65 -5.39 0.33 13.03
C GLU A 65 -6.84 0.21 12.53
N ASP A 66 -7.07 0.55 11.25
CA ASP A 66 -8.39 0.46 10.61
C ASP A 66 -8.24 0.12 9.13
N VAL A 67 -8.38 -1.18 8.81
CA VAL A 67 -8.32 -1.66 7.42
C VAL A 67 -9.53 -1.22 6.59
N LEU A 68 -10.68 -0.98 7.24
CA LEU A 68 -11.92 -0.66 6.54
C LEU A 68 -11.89 0.75 5.93
N ALA A 69 -11.15 1.67 6.56
CA ALA A 69 -10.89 3.01 6.06
C ALA A 69 -10.26 3.05 4.65
N PHE A 70 -9.62 1.96 4.20
CA PHE A 70 -8.89 1.90 2.93
C PHE A 70 -9.69 1.29 1.76
N PHE A 71 -10.92 0.82 1.97
CA PHE A 71 -11.75 0.24 0.89
C PHE A 71 -12.52 1.29 0.07
N CYS A 72 -12.92 2.39 0.70
CA CYS A 72 -13.58 3.52 0.02
C CYS A 72 -13.12 4.84 0.65
N PRO A 73 -11.82 5.15 0.57
CA PRO A 73 -11.26 6.33 1.20
C PRO A 73 -11.82 7.63 0.63
N VAL A 74 -12.05 8.62 1.48
CA VAL A 74 -12.48 9.97 1.08
C VAL A 74 -11.42 10.76 0.32
N TRP A 75 -10.14 10.44 0.53
CA TRP A 75 -9.01 11.13 -0.12
C TRP A 75 -8.75 10.66 -1.56
N SER A 76 -9.49 9.66 -2.03
CA SER A 76 -9.36 9.11 -3.39
C SER A 76 -10.60 9.45 -4.21
N SER A 77 -10.41 9.65 -5.50
CA SER A 77 -11.50 9.94 -6.43
C SER A 77 -12.48 8.76 -6.53
N PRO A 78 -13.76 9.01 -6.87
CA PRO A 78 -14.73 7.93 -7.08
C PRO A 78 -14.28 6.90 -8.11
N LEU A 79 -13.51 7.34 -9.13
CA LEU A 79 -12.96 6.46 -10.16
C LEU A 79 -11.88 5.54 -9.60
N GLU A 80 -10.90 6.08 -8.88
CA GLU A 80 -9.84 5.31 -8.22
C GLU A 80 -10.43 4.34 -7.18
N ASN A 81 -11.43 4.80 -6.42
CA ASN A 81 -12.18 3.94 -5.51
C ASN A 81 -12.82 2.78 -6.26
N ALA A 82 -13.51 3.02 -7.37
CA ALA A 82 -14.08 1.95 -8.19
C ALA A 82 -12.99 0.98 -8.69
N TYR A 83 -11.82 1.47 -9.10
CA TYR A 83 -10.71 0.60 -9.51
C TYR A 83 -10.15 -0.25 -8.37
N ASN A 84 -10.14 0.23 -7.13
CA ASN A 84 -9.78 -0.61 -5.96
C ASN A 84 -10.68 -1.85 -5.85
N TRP A 85 -11.95 -1.76 -6.23
CA TRP A 85 -12.87 -2.90 -6.28
C TRP A 85 -12.65 -3.83 -7.49
N VAL A 86 -12.12 -3.30 -8.59
CA VAL A 86 -11.86 -4.06 -9.83
C VAL A 86 -10.57 -4.90 -9.74
N THR A 87 -9.62 -4.54 -8.86
CA THR A 87 -8.31 -5.21 -8.72
C THR A 87 -8.29 -6.55 -7.96
N GLY A 88 -9.46 -7.16 -7.69
CA GLY A 88 -9.52 -8.58 -7.29
C GLY A 88 -10.44 -8.93 -6.12
N TRP A 89 -11.01 -7.96 -5.41
CA TRP A 89 -12.01 -8.25 -4.38
C TRP A 89 -13.43 -8.11 -4.92
N LYS A 90 -13.98 -9.22 -5.45
CA LYS A 90 -15.34 -9.23 -5.98
C LYS A 90 -16.34 -9.01 -4.82
N PRO A 91 -17.20 -7.97 -4.82
CA PRO A 91 -18.18 -7.74 -3.73
C PRO A 91 -19.07 -8.95 -3.43
N SER A 92 -19.27 -9.86 -4.40
CA SER A 92 -19.96 -11.13 -4.18
C SER A 92 -19.29 -12.04 -3.13
N MET A 93 -17.97 -11.93 -2.95
CA MET A 93 -17.22 -12.68 -1.94
C MET A 93 -17.61 -12.26 -0.52
N LEU A 94 -17.99 -11.00 -0.30
CA LEU A 94 -18.47 -10.54 1.00
C LEU A 94 -19.77 -11.24 1.39
N PHE A 95 -20.70 -11.42 0.45
CA PHE A 95 -21.94 -12.18 0.70
C PHE A 95 -21.67 -13.66 0.98
N GLN A 96 -20.70 -14.26 0.28
CA GLN A 96 -20.26 -15.63 0.56
C GLN A 96 -19.61 -15.75 1.95
N LEU A 97 -18.77 -14.80 2.34
CA LEU A 97 -18.13 -14.72 3.65
C LEU A 97 -19.17 -14.54 4.76
N ILE A 98 -20.14 -13.63 4.60
CA ILE A 98 -21.22 -13.45 5.57
C ILE A 98 -22.07 -14.72 5.67
N GLY A 99 -22.35 -15.37 4.54
CA GLY A 99 -23.04 -16.65 4.49
C GLY A 99 -22.29 -17.76 5.21
N SER A 100 -20.97 -17.86 5.01
CA SER A 100 -20.12 -18.84 5.69
C SER A 100 -19.98 -18.54 7.17
N LEU A 101 -19.77 -17.28 7.57
CA LEU A 101 -19.70 -16.84 8.97
C LEU A 101 -21.00 -17.10 9.73
N ARG A 102 -22.17 -16.92 9.09
CA ARG A 102 -23.46 -17.31 9.69
C ARG A 102 -23.56 -18.82 9.86
N LYS A 103 -23.05 -19.61 8.89
CA LYS A 103 -23.02 -21.07 8.98
C LYS A 103 -22.06 -21.57 10.05
N THR A 104 -20.86 -21.00 10.19
CA THR A 104 -19.89 -21.36 11.24
C THR A 104 -20.33 -20.90 12.63
N ARG A 105 -21.10 -19.82 12.76
CA ARG A 105 -21.74 -19.47 14.05
C ARG A 105 -22.84 -20.46 14.48
N LEU A 106 -23.42 -21.19 13.52
CA LEU A 106 -24.43 -22.21 13.77
C LEU A 106 -23.85 -23.63 13.81
N ALA A 107 -22.66 -23.84 13.25
CA ALA A 107 -21.93 -25.11 13.25
C ALA A 107 -20.68 -24.96 14.14
N GLN A 108 -20.86 -25.15 15.45
CA GLN A 108 -19.78 -25.15 16.43
C GLN A 108 -19.12 -26.53 16.59
N ASP A 109 -19.23 -27.41 15.60
CA ASP A 109 -18.45 -28.65 15.51
C ASP A 109 -17.91 -28.83 14.09
N ILE A 110 -16.65 -29.30 14.04
CA ILE A 110 -15.85 -29.81 12.92
C ILE A 110 -14.75 -28.88 12.40
N GLU A 111 -13.54 -29.38 12.65
CA GLU A 111 -12.22 -28.96 12.19
C GLU A 111 -12.10 -28.79 10.67
N GLY A 112 -11.14 -27.94 10.28
CA GLY A 112 -10.41 -28.10 9.02
C GLY A 112 -11.06 -27.47 7.80
N CYS A 113 -10.60 -26.27 7.45
CA CYS A 113 -10.19 -25.85 6.09
C CYS A 113 -10.05 -24.31 6.05
N PHE A 114 -8.97 -23.78 6.62
CA PHE A 114 -8.45 -22.46 6.24
C PHE A 114 -7.36 -22.68 5.17
N GLY A 115 -7.75 -23.29 4.05
CA GLY A 115 -6.95 -23.34 2.83
C GLY A 115 -7.60 -22.41 1.81
N CYS A 116 -6.80 -21.52 1.23
CA CYS A 116 -7.18 -20.64 0.11
C CYS A 116 -8.02 -19.40 0.48
N ALA A 117 -7.49 -18.56 1.36
CA ALA A 117 -7.79 -17.13 1.31
C ALA A 117 -6.46 -16.37 1.11
N GLU A 118 -6.02 -16.27 -0.14
CA GLU A 118 -5.23 -15.12 -0.58
C GLU A 118 -6.20 -14.04 -1.06
N PRO A 119 -6.46 -12.98 -0.28
CA PRO A 119 -7.02 -11.78 -0.87
C PRO A 119 -6.34 -10.51 -0.36
N ILE A 120 -5.00 -10.42 -0.32
CA ILE A 120 -4.28 -9.13 -0.19
C ILE A 120 -2.94 -9.13 -0.99
N ALA A 121 -2.82 -9.95 -2.04
CA ALA A 121 -1.53 -10.11 -2.74
C ALA A 121 -1.05 -8.84 -3.49
N VAL A 122 -1.96 -7.94 -3.90
CA VAL A 122 -1.54 -6.73 -4.64
C VAL A 122 -0.89 -5.68 -3.71
N CYS A 123 -1.23 -5.66 -2.42
CA CYS A 123 -0.54 -4.78 -1.47
C CYS A 123 0.72 -5.45 -0.88
N GLY A 124 0.69 -6.78 -0.68
CA GLY A 124 1.76 -7.52 0.00
C GLY A 124 3.07 -7.66 -0.77
N VAL A 125 3.05 -7.80 -2.10
CA VAL A 125 4.27 -8.12 -2.86
C VAL A 125 5.32 -6.99 -2.80
N LEU A 126 4.90 -5.72 -2.86
CA LEU A 126 5.84 -4.59 -2.70
C LEU A 126 6.27 -4.35 -1.25
N GLY A 127 5.37 -4.59 -0.27
CA GLY A 127 5.68 -4.44 1.15
C GLY A 127 6.74 -5.43 1.63
N CYS A 128 6.65 -6.70 1.21
CA CYS A 128 7.64 -7.73 1.52
C CYS A 128 9.00 -7.45 0.85
N TYR A 129 9.00 -6.89 -0.37
CA TYR A 129 10.24 -6.56 -1.08
C TYR A 129 11.03 -5.42 -0.41
N LEU A 130 10.32 -4.40 0.11
CA LEU A 130 10.95 -3.24 0.74
C LEU A 130 11.39 -3.53 2.19
N HIS A 131 10.60 -4.28 2.96
CA HIS A 131 10.98 -4.69 4.33
C HIS A 131 12.12 -5.75 4.35
N GLY A 132 12.17 -6.63 3.35
CA GLY A 132 13.29 -7.58 3.19
C GLY A 132 14.63 -6.91 2.84
N SER A 133 14.59 -5.75 2.18
CA SER A 133 15.79 -4.99 1.81
C SER A 133 16.46 -4.33 3.03
N ASP A 134 15.69 -3.90 4.03
CA ASP A 134 16.24 -3.31 5.26
C ASP A 134 16.89 -4.37 6.18
N GLN A 135 16.35 -5.60 6.25
CA GLN A 135 17.00 -6.69 6.99
C GLN A 135 18.28 -7.19 6.34
N ALA A 136 18.35 -7.20 4.99
CA ALA A 136 19.57 -7.56 4.28
C ALA A 136 20.72 -6.56 4.52
N LYS A 137 20.40 -5.29 4.76
CA LYS A 137 21.39 -4.26 5.10
C LYS A 137 21.85 -4.34 6.55
N ALA A 138 20.95 -4.66 7.49
CA ALA A 138 21.28 -4.82 8.91
C ALA A 138 22.18 -6.03 9.20
N MET A 139 22.06 -7.13 8.44
CA MET A 139 22.95 -8.29 8.58
C MET A 139 24.32 -8.12 7.89
N GLY A 140 24.52 -7.07 7.09
CA GLY A 140 25.79 -6.78 6.42
C GLY A 140 26.79 -5.97 7.27
N GLU A 141 26.31 -5.28 8.32
CA GLU A 141 27.15 -4.46 9.20
C GLU A 141 27.58 -5.18 10.49
N GLU A 142 27.10 -6.40 10.75
CA GLU A 142 27.49 -7.24 11.90
C GLU A 142 28.57 -8.30 11.55
N LYS A 143 29.42 -8.00 10.56
CA LYS A 143 30.67 -8.73 10.29
C LYS A 143 31.75 -7.77 9.80
N MET A 144 32.24 -6.93 10.70
CA MET A 144 33.60 -6.39 10.66
C MET A 144 34.11 -6.16 12.08
#